data_AF-A0A379E6Q5-F1
#
_entry.id   AF-A0A379E6Q5-F1
#
_cell.length_a   1.000
_cell.length_b   1.000
_cell.length_c   1.000
_cell.angle_alpha   90.00
_cell.angle_beta   90.00
_cell.angle_gamma   90.00
#
_symmetry.space_group_name_H-M   'P 1'
#
loop_
_entity.id
_entity.type
_entity.pdbx_description
1 polymer ?
#
loop_
_entity_poly.entity_id
_entity_poly.type
_entity_poly.pdbx_seq_one_letter_code
_entity_poly.pdbx_strand_id
1 'polypeptide(L)'
;MPLHEWTDEEKREGAGDENLITWLFEEGSFVPTAKIVGNKSYSIITDYLGTPTHAFDSKSDKIWERELDIYDKAREGDSSSIPFLYQGQYFDAEIGLCYNRFRYYSPDTGSYINQDPIGLAGGMPNMYSYVPISISQIDPFGLEVEYYPLDNLGRPTGAFAEVTQSSLGTGLMLQ
;
A
#
# COMPACT_ATOMS: atom_id res chain seq x y z
N MET A 1 -28.70 -6.59 -7.80
CA MET A 1 -28.52 -5.15 -7.59
C MET A 1 -27.02 -4.89 -7.65
N PRO A 2 -26.44 -4.46 -8.78
CA PRO A 2 -25.02 -4.15 -8.86
C PRO A 2 -24.76 -2.75 -8.27
N LEU A 3 -23.75 -2.65 -7.42
CA LEU A 3 -23.50 -1.53 -6.50
C LEU A 3 -22.57 -0.45 -7.09
N HIS A 4 -22.63 -0.16 -8.40
CA HIS A 4 -21.68 0.75 -9.08
C HIS A 4 -22.40 1.67 -10.09
N GLU A 5 -23.40 2.41 -9.65
CA GLU A 5 -23.97 3.52 -10.42
C GLU A 5 -23.66 4.82 -9.69
N TRP A 6 -22.76 5.63 -10.24
CA TRP A 6 -22.42 6.96 -9.74
C TRP A 6 -23.46 7.95 -10.25
N THR A 7 -24.05 8.73 -9.34
CA THR A 7 -24.86 9.92 -9.67
C THR A 7 -23.96 11.16 -9.61
N ASP A 8 -23.92 11.92 -10.70
CA ASP A 8 -23.20 13.19 -10.79
C ASP A 8 -23.79 14.23 -9.83
N GLU A 9 -23.16 14.45 -8.67
CA GLU A 9 -23.46 15.62 -7.84
C GLU A 9 -22.22 16.46 -7.49
N GLU A 10 -22.38 17.74 -7.85
CA GLU A 10 -21.69 18.97 -7.42
C GLU A 10 -20.20 19.14 -7.75
N LYS A 11 -19.97 19.70 -8.96
CA LYS A 11 -18.75 20.41 -9.32
C LYS A 11 -18.46 21.52 -8.30
N ARG A 12 -17.48 21.30 -7.42
CA ARG A 12 -16.80 22.40 -6.71
C ARG A 12 -16.04 23.23 -7.75
N GLU A 13 -16.54 24.42 -8.05
CA GLU A 13 -15.80 25.42 -8.81
C GLU A 13 -14.64 25.95 -7.96
N GLY A 14 -13.50 25.28 -8.10
CA GLY A 14 -12.19 25.77 -7.70
C GLY A 14 -11.20 25.11 -8.62
N ALA A 15 -10.49 25.91 -9.43
CA ALA A 15 -9.54 25.49 -10.45
C ALA A 15 -8.83 24.16 -10.09
N GLY A 16 -9.31 23.06 -10.67
CA GLY A 16 -8.69 21.76 -10.49
C GLY A 16 -7.36 21.81 -11.20
N ASP A 17 -6.27 21.88 -10.43
CA ASP A 17 -4.92 21.77 -10.96
C ASP A 17 -4.88 20.49 -11.81
N GLU A 18 -4.56 20.62 -13.11
CA GLU A 18 -4.50 19.50 -14.05
C GLU A 18 -3.50 18.44 -13.59
N ASN A 19 -2.58 18.81 -12.71
CA ASN A 19 -1.57 17.94 -12.10
C ASN A 19 -1.97 17.39 -10.72
N LEU A 20 -3.14 17.75 -10.16
CA LEU A 20 -3.60 17.18 -8.90
C LEU A 20 -3.88 15.69 -9.08
N ILE A 21 -3.19 14.87 -8.30
CA ILE A 21 -3.40 13.42 -8.25
C ILE A 21 -4.21 13.09 -6.99
N THR A 22 -5.37 12.48 -7.17
CA THR A 22 -6.16 11.90 -6.08
C THR A 22 -6.08 10.38 -6.16
N TRP A 23 -5.76 9.74 -5.05
CA TRP A 23 -5.73 8.29 -4.91
C TRP A 23 -6.96 7.83 -4.14
N LEU A 24 -7.64 6.83 -4.67
CA LEU A 24 -8.76 6.17 -4.00
C LEU A 24 -8.30 4.81 -3.49
N PHE A 25 -8.76 4.45 -2.30
CA PHE A 25 -8.43 3.21 -1.62
C PHE A 25 -9.71 2.45 -1.28
N GLU A 26 -9.61 1.13 -1.16
CA GLU A 26 -10.68 0.33 -0.58
C GLU A 26 -10.93 0.74 0.89
N GLU A 27 -12.19 0.70 1.31
CA GLU A 27 -12.60 1.15 2.64
C GLU A 27 -11.94 0.29 3.74
N GLY A 28 -11.28 0.95 4.70
CA GLY A 28 -10.63 0.26 5.83
C GLY A 28 -9.33 -0.45 5.48
N SER A 29 -8.78 -0.24 4.27
CA SER A 29 -7.49 -0.81 3.85
C SER A 29 -6.57 0.25 3.21
N PHE A 30 -5.35 -0.16 2.87
CA PHE A 30 -4.40 0.63 2.10
C PHE A 30 -4.28 0.16 0.65
N VAL A 31 -5.25 -0.62 0.17
CA VAL A 31 -5.29 -1.15 -1.20
C VAL A 31 -5.78 -0.05 -2.14
N PRO A 32 -4.95 0.47 -3.05
CA PRO A 32 -5.38 1.51 -3.97
C PRO A 32 -6.26 0.92 -5.07
N THR A 33 -7.40 1.55 -5.32
CA THR A 33 -8.43 1.08 -6.27
C THR A 33 -8.52 1.97 -7.50
N ALA A 34 -8.19 3.26 -7.38
CA ALA A 34 -8.18 4.17 -8.51
C ALA A 34 -7.22 5.36 -8.33
N LYS A 35 -6.87 5.96 -9.46
CA LYS A 35 -6.12 7.22 -9.57
C LYS A 35 -6.94 8.21 -10.39
N ILE A 36 -7.08 9.43 -9.91
CA ILE A 36 -7.71 10.54 -10.65
C ILE A 36 -6.66 11.62 -10.87
N VAL A 37 -6.50 12.08 -12.11
CA VAL A 37 -5.59 13.16 -12.50
C VAL A 37 -6.37 14.16 -13.34
N GLY A 38 -6.68 15.32 -12.76
CA GLY A 38 -7.64 16.26 -13.36
C GLY A 38 -8.96 15.57 -13.69
N ASN A 39 -9.31 15.51 -14.98
CA ASN A 39 -10.55 14.87 -15.47
C ASN A 39 -10.35 13.41 -15.94
N LYS A 40 -9.17 12.82 -15.74
CA LYS A 40 -8.89 11.43 -16.13
C LYS A 40 -8.97 10.51 -14.92
N SER A 41 -9.67 9.40 -15.06
CA SER A 41 -9.73 8.33 -14.07
C SER A 41 -9.04 7.07 -14.59
N TYR A 42 -8.36 6.38 -13.68
CA TYR A 42 -7.67 5.13 -13.93
C TYR A 42 -8.04 4.11 -12.87
N SER A 43 -8.48 2.93 -13.30
CA SER A 43 -8.75 1.80 -12.40
C SER A 43 -7.45 1.06 -12.13
N ILE A 44 -7.22 0.69 -10.87
CA ILE A 44 -6.02 -0.03 -10.43
C ILE A 44 -6.42 -1.47 -10.10
N ILE A 45 -5.65 -2.43 -10.62
CA ILE A 45 -5.80 -3.84 -10.29
C ILE A 45 -4.62 -4.25 -9.41
N THR A 46 -4.94 -4.97 -8.35
CA THR A 46 -3.98 -5.42 -7.36
C THR A 46 -3.85 -6.93 -7.35
N ASP A 47 -2.76 -7.43 -6.80
CA ASP A 47 -2.66 -8.85 -6.42
C ASP A 47 -3.50 -9.14 -5.15
N TYR A 48 -3.34 -10.36 -4.62
CA TYR A 48 -4.07 -10.83 -3.47
C TYR A 48 -3.66 -10.16 -2.14
N LEU A 49 -2.51 -9.48 -2.08
CA LEU A 49 -2.05 -8.65 -0.95
C LEU A 49 -2.35 -7.16 -1.18
N GLY A 50 -3.17 -6.84 -2.19
CA GLY A 50 -3.50 -5.45 -2.49
C GLY A 50 -2.34 -4.67 -3.11
N THR A 51 -1.29 -5.34 -3.58
CA THR A 51 -0.16 -4.70 -4.25
C THR A 51 -0.54 -4.36 -5.69
N PRO A 52 -0.39 -3.11 -6.16
CA PRO A 52 -0.74 -2.74 -7.53
C PRO A 52 0.12 -3.45 -8.56
N THR A 53 -0.55 -4.06 -9.55
CA THR A 53 0.08 -4.76 -10.66
C THR A 53 -0.25 -4.14 -12.02
N HIS A 54 -1.47 -3.59 -12.18
CA HIS A 54 -1.92 -3.03 -13.45
C HIS A 54 -2.77 -1.78 -13.24
N ALA A 55 -2.85 -0.95 -14.28
CA ALA A 55 -3.85 0.11 -14.36
C ALA A 55 -4.43 0.24 -15.77
N PHE A 56 -5.69 0.65 -15.81
CA PHE A 56 -6.48 0.80 -17.04
C PHE A 56 -7.15 2.17 -17.07
N ASP A 57 -7.27 2.76 -18.25
CA ASP A 57 -8.03 4.00 -18.43
C ASP A 57 -9.54 3.74 -18.57
N SER A 58 -10.32 4.81 -18.68
CA SER A 58 -11.78 4.75 -18.89
C SER A 58 -12.23 3.97 -20.15
N LYS A 59 -11.33 3.73 -21.11
CA LYS A 59 -11.60 2.95 -22.33
C LYS A 59 -11.16 1.50 -22.20
N SER A 60 -10.71 1.10 -21.01
CA SER A 60 -10.15 -0.23 -20.72
C SER A 60 -8.81 -0.51 -21.42
N ASP A 61 -8.10 0.53 -21.88
CA ASP A 61 -6.74 0.36 -22.38
C ASP A 61 -5.77 0.23 -21.19
N LYS A 62 -4.86 -0.76 -21.23
CA LYS A 62 -3.82 -0.93 -20.20
C LYS A 62 -2.80 0.19 -20.33
N ILE A 63 -2.67 1.02 -19.29
CA ILE A 63 -1.79 2.20 -19.27
C ILE A 63 -0.54 2.02 -18.41
N TRP A 64 -0.55 1.04 -17.50
CA TRP A 64 0.58 0.73 -16.64
C TRP A 64 0.54 -0.73 -16.18
N GLU A 65 1.72 -1.29 -15.95
CA GLU A 65 1.94 -2.65 -15.47
C GLU A 65 3.26 -2.69 -14.70
N ARG A 66 3.33 -3.52 -13.66
CA ARG A 66 4.54 -3.81 -12.92
C ARG A 66 4.52 -5.23 -12.38
N GLU A 67 5.66 -5.90 -12.51
CA GLU A 67 5.91 -7.18 -11.86
C GLU A 67 6.99 -7.01 -10.78
N LEU A 68 6.67 -7.42 -9.55
CA LEU A 68 7.58 -7.40 -8.42
C LEU A 68 8.11 -8.80 -8.13
N ASP A 69 9.26 -8.89 -7.46
CA ASP A 69 9.68 -10.10 -6.76
C ASP A 69 9.08 -10.17 -5.34
N ILE A 70 9.54 -11.13 -4.52
CA ILE A 70 9.02 -11.36 -3.17
C ILE A 70 9.43 -10.30 -2.13
N TYR A 71 10.27 -9.33 -2.53
CA TYR A 71 10.78 -8.24 -1.70
C TYR A 71 10.45 -6.87 -2.32
N ASP A 72 9.40 -6.80 -3.14
CA ASP A 72 8.94 -5.57 -3.78
C ASP A 72 9.95 -4.92 -4.75
N LYS A 73 10.94 -5.68 -5.23
CA LYS A 73 11.84 -5.19 -6.28
C LYS A 73 11.23 -5.42 -7.65
N ALA A 74 11.16 -4.36 -8.46
CA ALA A 74 10.64 -4.44 -9.82
C ALA A 74 11.51 -5.36 -10.70
N ARG A 75 10.87 -6.37 -11.28
CA ARG A 75 11.42 -7.22 -12.34
C ARG A 75 11.07 -6.66 -13.72
N GLU A 76 9.85 -6.14 -13.85
CA GLU A 76 9.36 -5.43 -15.02
C GLU A 76 8.52 -4.22 -14.59
N GLY A 77 8.49 -3.18 -15.43
CA GLY A 77 7.82 -1.92 -15.13
C GLY A 77 8.54 -1.05 -14.09
N ASP A 78 7.85 -0.03 -13.60
CA ASP A 78 8.37 0.91 -12.60
C ASP A 78 7.27 1.42 -11.66
N SER A 79 7.67 2.18 -10.63
CA SER A 79 6.77 2.79 -9.65
C SER A 79 6.40 4.26 -9.95
N SER A 80 6.70 4.76 -11.16
CA SER A 80 6.54 6.18 -11.51
C SER A 80 5.07 6.60 -11.62
N SER A 81 4.23 5.72 -12.17
CA SER A 81 2.81 5.99 -12.36
C SER A 81 1.99 5.67 -11.12
N ILE A 82 2.32 4.58 -10.42
CA ILE A 82 1.67 4.10 -9.19
C ILE A 82 2.76 3.74 -8.18
N PRO A 83 3.00 4.59 -7.17
CA PRO A 83 4.12 4.42 -6.25
C PRO A 83 3.80 3.55 -5.03
N PHE A 84 2.69 2.82 -5.00
CA PHE A 84 2.34 1.95 -3.86
C PHE A 84 2.86 0.53 -4.07
N LEU A 85 3.30 -0.13 -3.00
CA LEU A 85 3.78 -1.54 -3.02
C LEU A 85 2.92 -2.39 -2.08
N TYR A 86 3.51 -3.17 -1.16
CA TYR A 86 2.75 -3.73 -0.05
C TYR A 86 1.95 -2.65 0.68
N GLN A 87 0.83 -3.05 1.29
CA GLN A 87 -0.03 -2.13 2.02
C GLN A 87 0.75 -1.26 3.00
N GLY A 88 0.49 0.04 2.97
CA GLY A 88 1.18 1.04 3.78
C GLY A 88 2.48 1.59 3.17
N GLN A 89 3.02 0.97 2.11
CA GLN A 89 4.28 1.38 1.50
C GLN A 89 4.12 2.33 0.31
N TYR A 90 4.94 3.38 0.30
CA TYR A 90 5.12 4.32 -0.80
C TYR A 90 6.57 4.29 -1.29
N PHE A 91 6.80 4.03 -2.57
CA PHE A 91 8.12 4.01 -3.18
C PHE A 91 8.63 5.44 -3.39
N ASP A 92 9.71 5.78 -2.70
CA ASP A 92 10.46 7.00 -2.91
C ASP A 92 11.54 6.77 -3.98
N ALA A 93 11.28 7.27 -5.18
CA ALA A 93 12.18 7.11 -6.32
C ALA A 93 13.48 7.93 -6.18
N GLU A 94 13.54 8.95 -5.33
CA GLU A 94 14.74 9.77 -5.15
C GLU A 94 15.84 9.00 -4.42
N ILE A 95 15.44 8.15 -3.47
CA ILE A 95 16.35 7.38 -2.61
C ILE A 95 16.28 5.86 -2.81
N GLY A 96 15.32 5.37 -3.60
CA GLY A 96 15.16 3.94 -3.90
C GLY A 96 14.65 3.11 -2.73
N LEU A 97 13.94 3.72 -1.78
CA LEU A 97 13.41 3.08 -0.58
C LEU A 97 11.89 3.18 -0.54
N CYS A 98 11.26 2.28 0.19
CA CYS A 98 9.82 2.33 0.45
C CYS A 98 9.58 2.99 1.81
N TYR A 99 8.95 4.17 1.82
CA TYR A 99 8.44 4.77 3.03
C TYR A 99 7.24 3.96 3.53
N ASN A 100 7.36 3.41 4.73
CA ASN A 100 6.30 2.68 5.43
C ASN A 100 6.07 3.32 6.80
N ARG A 101 5.59 4.57 6.77
CA ARG A 101 5.26 5.42 7.92
C ARG A 101 6.39 5.52 8.95
N PHE A 102 6.46 4.60 9.91
CA PHE A 102 7.44 4.63 10.99
C PHE A 102 8.83 4.14 10.56
N ARG A 103 8.94 3.46 9.42
CA ARG A 103 10.21 2.89 8.93
C ARG A 103 10.37 3.02 7.42
N TYR A 104 11.62 3.00 6.96
CA TYR A 104 11.95 2.81 5.55
C TYR A 104 12.33 1.35 5.28
N TYR A 105 11.70 0.75 4.28
CA TYR A 105 11.98 -0.59 3.77
C TYR A 105 12.88 -0.51 2.55
N SER A 106 13.85 -1.43 2.45
CA SER A 106 14.72 -1.57 1.29
C SER A 106 14.33 -2.80 0.49
N PRO A 107 13.81 -2.62 -0.75
CA PRO A 107 13.56 -3.75 -1.67
C PRO A 107 14.82 -4.53 -2.02
N ASP A 108 16.00 -3.91 -1.93
CA ASP A 108 17.27 -4.57 -2.23
C ASP A 108 17.68 -5.59 -1.17
N THR A 109 17.33 -5.35 0.10
CA THR A 109 17.68 -6.24 1.22
C THR A 109 16.49 -7.03 1.75
N GLY A 110 15.27 -6.66 1.36
CA GLY A 110 14.05 -7.25 1.88
C GLY A 110 13.78 -6.94 3.35
N SER A 111 14.29 -5.82 3.87
CA SER A 111 14.25 -5.48 5.31
C SER A 111 14.10 -3.97 5.54
N TYR A 112 13.68 -3.60 6.75
CA TYR A 112 13.75 -2.21 7.18
C TYR A 112 15.20 -1.77 7.38
N ILE A 113 15.47 -0.50 7.09
CA ILE A 113 16.77 0.13 7.33
C ILE A 113 16.82 0.85 8.69
N ASN A 114 15.66 1.13 9.28
CA ASN A 114 15.51 1.69 10.62
C ASN A 114 15.14 0.59 11.61
N GLN A 115 15.66 0.70 12.83
CA GLN A 115 15.25 -0.16 13.93
C GLN A 115 13.78 0.09 14.26
N ASP A 116 13.04 -0.98 14.59
CA ASP A 116 11.68 -0.91 15.12
C ASP A 116 11.58 0.07 16.31
N PRO A 117 10.76 1.14 16.22
CA PRO A 117 10.63 2.12 17.29
C PRO A 117 9.92 1.55 18.53
N ILE A 118 9.13 0.49 18.38
CA ILE A 118 8.53 -0.24 19.52
C ILE A 118 9.37 -1.45 19.93
N GLY A 119 10.52 -1.66 19.29
CA GLY A 119 11.51 -2.68 19.64
C GLY A 119 10.94 -4.09 19.54
N LEU A 120 11.14 -4.91 20.58
CA LEU A 120 10.63 -6.28 20.61
C LEU A 120 9.10 -6.38 20.76
N ALA A 121 8.41 -5.27 21.03
CA ALA A 121 6.95 -5.26 21.09
C ALA A 121 6.32 -5.53 19.71
N GLY A 122 7.03 -5.22 18.61
CA GLY A 122 6.59 -5.52 17.24
C GLY A 122 6.57 -7.02 16.90
N GLY A 123 6.92 -7.90 17.84
CA GLY A 123 6.81 -9.35 17.69
C GLY A 123 7.91 -10.01 16.85
N MET A 124 8.87 -9.23 16.33
CA MET A 124 9.99 -9.74 15.54
C MET A 124 11.25 -9.99 16.38
N PRO A 125 11.96 -11.12 16.20
CA PRO A 125 13.22 -11.38 16.89
C PRO A 125 14.36 -10.46 16.39
N ASN A 126 14.22 -9.89 15.19
CA ASN A 126 15.11 -8.91 14.60
C ASN A 126 14.32 -7.62 14.33
N MET A 127 14.77 -6.50 14.91
CA MET A 127 14.09 -5.20 14.83
C MET A 127 14.16 -4.54 13.43
N TYR A 128 14.87 -5.15 12.48
CA TYR A 128 14.95 -4.70 11.09
C TYR A 128 14.12 -5.58 10.15
N SER A 129 13.51 -6.66 10.64
CA SER A 129 12.70 -7.55 9.80
C SER A 129 11.40 -6.88 9.38
N TYR A 130 10.99 -7.12 8.13
CA TYR A 130 9.67 -6.71 7.64
C TYR A 130 8.56 -7.61 8.22
N VAL A 131 8.42 -8.82 7.67
CA VAL A 131 7.49 -9.84 8.17
C VAL A 131 8.14 -11.23 8.04
N PRO A 132 7.71 -12.22 8.83
CA PRO A 132 8.21 -13.60 8.70
C PRO A 132 7.92 -14.24 7.33
N ILE A 133 6.74 -14.00 6.76
CA ILE A 133 6.30 -14.62 5.50
C ILE A 133 5.56 -13.59 4.63
N SER A 134 6.27 -12.96 3.69
CA SER A 134 5.72 -11.88 2.83
C SER A 134 4.61 -12.33 1.86
N ILE A 135 4.35 -13.63 1.73
CA ILE A 135 3.25 -14.16 0.90
C ILE A 135 1.89 -14.11 1.61
N SER A 136 1.84 -13.88 2.92
CA SER A 136 0.58 -13.94 3.68
C SER A 136 0.50 -12.93 4.84
N GLN A 137 1.55 -12.13 4.99
CA GLN A 137 1.70 -11.17 6.07
C GLN A 137 2.14 -9.84 5.49
N ILE A 138 1.68 -8.77 6.12
CA ILE A 138 2.04 -7.40 5.81
C ILE A 138 2.35 -6.65 7.10
N ASP A 139 3.00 -5.51 6.99
CA ASP A 139 3.13 -4.56 8.10
C ASP A 139 2.69 -3.17 7.59
N PRO A 140 1.38 -2.85 7.68
CA PRO A 140 0.80 -1.63 7.11
C PRO A 140 1.30 -0.33 7.75
N PHE A 141 1.87 -0.44 8.95
CA PHE A 141 2.34 0.71 9.71
C PHE A 141 3.87 0.78 9.79
N GLY A 142 4.58 -0.31 9.53
CA GLY A 142 5.97 -0.39 9.91
C GLY A 142 6.15 -0.51 11.42
N LEU A 143 5.27 -1.25 12.11
CA LEU A 143 5.34 -1.50 13.56
C LEU A 143 5.04 -2.95 13.94
N GLU A 144 3.95 -3.52 13.41
CA GLU A 144 3.44 -4.82 13.82
C GLU A 144 2.96 -5.60 12.61
N VAL A 145 3.22 -6.91 12.63
CA VAL A 145 2.81 -7.81 11.55
C VAL A 145 1.30 -8.05 11.61
N GLU A 146 0.62 -7.76 10.51
CA GLU A 146 -0.76 -8.16 10.27
C GLU A 146 -0.83 -9.39 9.37
N TYR A 147 -1.77 -10.26 9.69
CA TYR A 147 -2.06 -11.46 8.92
C TYR A 147 -3.21 -11.17 7.96
N TYR A 148 -3.03 -11.51 6.69
CA TYR A 148 -4.17 -11.60 5.80
C TYR A 148 -5.03 -12.80 6.19
N PRO A 149 -6.33 -12.61 6.53
CA PRO A 149 -7.22 -13.73 6.70
C PRO A 149 -7.27 -14.50 5.38
N LEU A 150 -6.83 -15.75 5.43
CA LEU A 150 -7.00 -16.70 4.35
C LEU A 150 -8.36 -17.38 4.52
N ASP A 151 -9.09 -17.60 3.43
CA ASP A 151 -10.26 -18.45 3.45
C ASP A 151 -9.86 -19.93 3.67
N ASN A 152 -10.86 -20.80 3.79
CA ASN A 152 -10.65 -22.24 4.00
C ASN A 152 -9.89 -22.95 2.86
N LEU A 153 -9.60 -22.26 1.75
CA LEU A 153 -8.80 -22.75 0.63
C LEU A 153 -7.41 -22.10 0.59
N GLY A 154 -7.05 -21.34 1.62
CA GLY A 154 -5.77 -20.63 1.70
C GLY A 154 -5.70 -19.37 0.83
N ARG A 155 -6.85 -18.86 0.37
CA ARG A 155 -6.91 -17.67 -0.50
C ARG A 155 -7.12 -16.41 0.35
N PRO A 156 -6.38 -15.32 0.11
CA PRO A 156 -6.54 -14.06 0.82
C PRO A 156 -7.94 -13.48 0.66
N THR A 157 -8.55 -13.03 1.76
CA THR A 157 -9.93 -12.52 1.81
C THR A 157 -10.02 -10.98 1.87
N GLY A 158 -8.91 -10.29 1.59
CA GLY A 158 -8.75 -8.86 1.86
C GLY A 158 -8.12 -8.63 3.24
N ALA A 159 -7.55 -7.45 3.47
CA ALA A 159 -7.01 -7.06 4.77
C ALA A 159 -7.61 -5.72 5.20
N PHE A 160 -7.93 -5.66 6.49
CA PHE A 160 -8.38 -4.48 7.19
C PHE A 160 -7.29 -4.12 8.19
N ALA A 161 -6.86 -2.85 8.22
CA ALA A 161 -5.80 -2.39 9.10
C ALA A 161 -6.30 -1.25 9.99
N GLU A 162 -6.21 -1.41 11.30
CA GLU A 162 -6.65 -0.43 12.30
C GLU A 162 -5.54 -0.17 13.32
N VAL A 163 -5.13 1.09 13.51
CA VAL A 163 -4.18 1.44 14.57
C VAL A 163 -4.89 1.36 15.91
N THR A 164 -4.48 0.41 16.74
CA THR A 164 -5.01 0.28 18.11
C THR A 164 -4.04 0.90 19.13
N GLN A 165 -4.51 1.13 20.35
CA GLN A 165 -3.67 1.61 21.46
C GLN A 165 -2.53 0.62 21.80
N SER A 166 -2.72 -0.67 21.51
CA SER A 166 -1.66 -1.69 21.56
C SER A 166 -0.59 -1.50 20.48
N SER A 167 -1.00 -1.13 19.26
CA SER A 167 -0.11 -0.93 18.10
C SER A 167 0.89 0.21 18.29
N LEU A 168 0.64 1.13 19.24
CA LEU A 168 1.52 2.26 19.53
C LEU A 168 2.58 1.96 20.60
N GLY A 169 2.51 0.78 21.24
CA GLY A 169 3.34 0.45 22.40
C GLY A 169 3.10 1.38 23.61
N THR A 170 3.68 1.04 24.76
CA THR A 170 3.55 1.84 26.00
C THR A 170 4.65 2.91 26.15
N GLY A 171 5.34 3.30 25.07
CA GLY A 171 6.60 4.04 25.12
C GLY A 171 6.57 5.48 24.58
N LEU A 172 6.36 6.44 25.48
CA LEU A 172 6.78 7.86 25.48
C LEU A 172 6.40 8.76 24.29
N MET A 173 5.33 9.53 24.51
CA MET A 173 5.23 10.93 24.09
C MET A 173 6.48 11.68 24.58
N LEU A 174 7.35 12.10 23.65
CA LEU A 174 8.29 13.18 23.92
C LEU A 174 7.54 14.51 23.81
N GLN A 175 7.69 15.34 24.86
CA GLN A 175 7.29 16.76 24.90
C GLN A 175 7.97 17.58 23.81
#